data_AF-A0AAW0F0H2-F1
#
_entry.id   AF-A0AAW0F0H2-F1
#
_cell.length_a   1.000
_cell.length_b   1.000
_cell.length_c   1.000
_cell.angle_alpha   90.00
_cell.angle_beta   90.00
_cell.angle_gamma   90.00
#
_symmetry.space_group_name_H-M   'P 1'
#
loop_
_entity.id
_entity.type
_entity.pdbx_description
1 polymer ?
#
loop_
_entity_poly.entity_id
_entity_poly.type
_entity_poly.pdbx_seq_one_letter_code
_entity_poly.pdbx_strand_id
1 'polypeptide(L)'
;MSDFTGADLAPSAIAAERERLRVATQRVADLERQVDVLQRELETARVACTQLRVSVQWRDLMTSVNDDEAVCAVAERLTDAFAAFRQSLVEPEGYRREQREEAVDDQHIVAYSDTDDYADFSVVEAAVEEVLAAAKDQLEAHAATPLPSSRHSRLASPCESVVLSGKPGQHTPSTSADVLRAAAVARHQALLQLLVITVLVGKAEHHCQFDSIRDSSNAPQSDAEEMREGVVAVWQWLFHDQPGVLTAEEGAEWRHIVETYLGASYTAAP
;
A
#
# COMPACT_ATOMS: atom_id res chain seq x y z
N MET A 1 -28.82 -54.26 36.33
CA MET A 1 -27.99 -55.35 35.78
C MET A 1 -28.91 -56.17 34.92
N SER A 2 -28.70 -56.21 33.61
CA SER A 2 -29.58 -56.95 32.71
C SER A 2 -29.26 -58.44 32.83
N ASP A 3 -30.25 -59.24 33.20
CA ASP A 3 -30.15 -60.70 33.25
C ASP A 3 -30.06 -61.25 31.82
N PHE A 4 -28.86 -61.64 31.40
CA PHE A 4 -28.66 -62.32 30.11
C PHE A 4 -29.30 -63.71 30.16
N THR A 5 -30.30 -63.94 29.31
CA THR A 5 -30.95 -65.24 29.22
C THR A 5 -30.10 -66.21 28.39
N GLY A 6 -30.26 -67.53 28.58
CA GLY A 6 -29.52 -68.54 27.79
C GLY A 6 -29.74 -68.44 26.27
N ALA A 7 -30.79 -67.73 25.83
CA ALA A 7 -31.04 -67.40 24.42
C ALA A 7 -30.12 -66.29 23.89
N ASP A 8 -29.70 -65.34 24.74
CA ASP A 8 -28.78 -64.24 24.39
C ASP A 8 -27.34 -64.75 24.20
N LEU A 9 -27.01 -65.88 24.81
CA LEU A 9 -25.71 -66.57 24.68
C LEU A 9 -25.71 -67.62 23.56
N ALA A 10 -26.83 -67.82 22.84
CA ALA A 10 -26.90 -68.77 21.75
C ALA A 10 -25.93 -68.36 20.62
N PRO A 11 -25.26 -69.32 19.95
CA PRO A 11 -24.35 -69.02 18.84
C PRO A 11 -24.97 -68.17 17.73
N SER A 12 -26.27 -68.32 17.48
CA SER A 12 -27.04 -67.54 16.51
C SER A 12 -27.23 -66.08 16.93
N ALA A 13 -27.49 -65.82 18.21
CA ALA A 13 -27.64 -64.47 18.75
C ALA A 13 -26.30 -63.72 18.70
N ILE A 14 -25.20 -64.39 19.09
CA ILE A 14 -23.84 -63.85 19.00
C ILE A 14 -23.45 -63.56 17.53
N ALA A 15 -23.80 -64.45 16.60
CA ALA A 15 -23.54 -64.24 15.18
C ALA A 15 -24.31 -63.03 14.62
N ALA A 16 -25.58 -62.85 15.02
CA ALA A 16 -26.38 -61.71 14.63
C ALA A 16 -25.80 -60.38 15.17
N GLU A 17 -25.35 -60.33 16.42
CA GLU A 17 -24.70 -59.12 16.96
C GLU A 17 -23.35 -58.83 16.32
N ARG A 18 -22.56 -59.86 15.97
CA ARG A 18 -21.31 -59.66 15.20
C ARG A 18 -21.57 -59.04 13.84
N GLU A 19 -22.64 -59.45 13.15
CA GLU A 19 -23.00 -58.85 11.87
C GLU A 19 -23.48 -57.41 12.03
N ARG A 20 -24.29 -57.12 13.06
CA ARG A 20 -24.67 -55.73 13.38
C ARG A 20 -23.46 -54.86 13.69
N LEU A 21 -22.51 -55.37 14.47
CA LEU A 21 -21.26 -54.68 14.77
C LEU A 21 -20.48 -54.41 13.48
N ARG A 22 -20.34 -55.40 12.59
CA ARG A 22 -19.67 -55.23 11.29
C ARG A 22 -20.30 -54.14 10.45
N VAL A 23 -21.64 -54.14 10.35
CA VAL A 23 -22.40 -53.11 9.62
C VAL A 23 -22.22 -51.74 10.27
N ALA A 24 -22.27 -51.64 11.60
CA ALA A 24 -22.07 -50.39 12.32
C ALA A 24 -20.63 -49.86 12.15
N THR A 25 -19.61 -50.72 12.25
CA THR A 25 -18.21 -50.35 12.00
C THR A 25 -18.01 -49.85 10.57
N GLN A 26 -18.60 -50.51 9.58
CA GLN A 26 -18.55 -50.04 8.19
C GLN A 26 -19.20 -48.66 8.05
N ARG A 27 -20.37 -48.46 8.68
CA ARG A 27 -21.07 -47.18 8.64
C ARG A 27 -20.27 -46.05 9.29
N VAL A 28 -19.58 -46.32 10.40
CA VAL A 28 -18.68 -45.35 11.04
C VAL A 28 -17.53 -44.99 10.09
N ALA A 29 -16.85 -45.99 9.50
CA ALA A 29 -15.76 -45.75 8.55
C ALA A 29 -16.20 -45.00 7.28
N ASP A 30 -17.45 -45.19 6.82
CA ASP A 30 -18.03 -44.41 5.72
C ASP A 30 -18.29 -42.96 6.13
N LEU A 31 -18.82 -42.73 7.34
CA LEU A 31 -19.10 -41.39 7.88
C LEU A 31 -17.80 -40.62 8.15
N GLU A 32 -16.77 -41.27 8.69
CA GLU A 32 -15.45 -40.66 8.88
C GLU A 32 -14.87 -40.18 7.56
N ARG A 33 -14.93 -41.00 6.50
CA ARG A 33 -14.53 -40.58 5.16
C ARG A 33 -15.34 -39.40 4.63
N GLN A 34 -16.65 -39.35 4.90
CA GLN A 34 -17.49 -38.21 4.50
C GLN A 34 -17.11 -36.93 5.24
N VAL A 35 -16.81 -37.04 6.55
CA VAL A 35 -16.34 -35.90 7.35
C VAL A 35 -15.01 -35.38 6.78
N ASP A 36 -14.06 -36.26 6.46
CA ASP A 36 -12.78 -35.85 5.89
C ASP A 36 -12.93 -35.14 4.53
N VAL A 37 -13.87 -35.62 3.70
CA VAL A 37 -14.18 -34.96 2.41
C VAL A 37 -14.79 -33.59 2.64
N LEU A 38 -15.80 -33.49 3.51
CA LEU A 38 -16.47 -32.22 3.81
C LEU A 38 -15.52 -31.21 4.47
N GLN A 39 -14.58 -31.65 5.31
CA GLN A 39 -13.56 -30.77 5.89
C GLN A 39 -12.64 -30.18 4.82
N ARG A 40 -12.21 -31.00 3.84
CA ARG A 40 -11.39 -30.53 2.72
C ARG A 40 -12.16 -29.55 1.81
N GLU A 41 -13.43 -29.85 1.53
CA GLU A 41 -14.31 -28.94 0.77
C GLU A 41 -14.53 -27.62 1.50
N LEU A 42 -14.77 -27.66 2.82
CA LEU A 42 -14.93 -26.47 3.64
C LEU A 42 -13.66 -25.60 3.64
N GLU A 43 -12.48 -26.22 3.76
CA GLU A 43 -11.22 -25.47 3.73
C GLU A 43 -10.98 -24.85 2.35
N THR A 44 -11.25 -25.61 1.28
CA THR A 44 -11.18 -25.09 -0.10
C THR A 44 -12.12 -23.89 -0.28
N ALA A 45 -13.36 -23.99 0.19
CA ALA A 45 -14.34 -22.92 0.13
C ALA A 45 -13.95 -21.70 0.97
N ARG A 46 -13.31 -21.89 2.13
CA ARG A 46 -12.78 -20.81 2.97
C ARG A 46 -11.66 -20.06 2.26
N VAL A 47 -10.69 -20.79 1.69
CA VAL A 47 -9.61 -20.19 0.89
C VAL A 47 -10.18 -19.39 -0.27
N ALA A 48 -11.13 -19.96 -1.03
CA ALA A 48 -11.77 -19.26 -2.14
C ALA A 48 -12.54 -18.01 -1.68
N CYS A 49 -13.25 -18.08 -0.55
CA CYS A 49 -13.97 -16.94 0.01
C CYS A 49 -13.02 -15.81 0.42
N THR A 50 -11.91 -16.14 1.08
CA THR A 50 -10.86 -15.17 1.43
C THR A 50 -10.26 -14.52 0.18
N GLN A 51 -9.89 -15.33 -0.82
CA GLN A 51 -9.36 -14.82 -2.10
C GLN A 51 -10.35 -13.88 -2.80
N LEU A 52 -11.65 -14.22 -2.83
CA LEU A 52 -12.67 -13.38 -3.42
C LEU A 52 -12.85 -12.07 -2.64
N ARG A 53 -12.84 -12.10 -1.31
CA ARG A 53 -12.94 -10.88 -0.48
C ARG A 53 -11.78 -9.92 -0.75
N VAL A 54 -10.56 -10.45 -0.75
CA VAL A 54 -9.35 -9.69 -1.10
C VAL A 54 -9.47 -9.14 -2.52
N SER A 55 -9.91 -9.96 -3.46
CA SER A 55 -10.09 -9.52 -4.86
C SER A 55 -11.14 -8.42 -5.02
N VAL A 56 -12.24 -8.46 -4.27
CA VAL A 56 -13.27 -7.40 -4.28
C VAL A 56 -12.71 -6.12 -3.66
N GLN A 57 -12.13 -6.21 -2.46
CA GLN A 57 -11.57 -5.05 -1.77
C GLN A 57 -10.50 -4.33 -2.61
N TRP A 58 -9.62 -5.06 -3.30
CA TRP A 58 -8.66 -4.44 -4.22
C TRP A 58 -9.33 -3.69 -5.37
N ARG A 59 -10.39 -4.24 -5.97
CA ARG A 59 -11.13 -3.56 -7.05
C ARG A 59 -11.85 -2.32 -6.54
N ASP A 60 -12.40 -2.37 -5.33
CA ASP A 60 -13.04 -1.21 -4.70
C ASP A 60 -11.99 -0.11 -4.47
N LEU A 61 -10.81 -0.46 -3.93
CA LEU A 61 -9.67 0.48 -3.77
C LEU A 61 -9.24 1.09 -5.10
N MET A 62 -9.05 0.29 -6.15
CA MET A 62 -8.68 0.81 -7.47
C MET A 62 -9.77 1.68 -8.10
N THR A 63 -11.04 1.41 -7.77
CA THR A 63 -12.15 2.28 -8.18
C THR A 63 -12.05 3.63 -7.47
N SER A 64 -11.81 3.63 -6.16
CA SER A 64 -11.57 4.88 -5.41
C SER A 64 -10.36 5.67 -5.90
N VAL A 65 -9.28 4.99 -6.29
CA VAL A 65 -8.12 5.63 -6.93
C VAL A 65 -8.50 6.30 -8.25
N ASN A 66 -9.31 5.64 -9.08
CA ASN A 66 -9.70 6.18 -10.39
C ASN A 66 -10.77 7.29 -10.31
N ASP A 67 -11.59 7.27 -9.27
CA ASP A 67 -12.66 8.27 -9.06
C ASP A 67 -12.13 9.56 -8.43
N ASP A 68 -10.93 9.55 -7.82
CA ASP A 68 -10.31 10.70 -7.18
C ASP A 68 -9.27 11.39 -8.09
N GLU A 69 -9.66 12.54 -8.65
CA GLU A 69 -8.83 13.32 -9.59
C GLU A 69 -7.44 13.67 -9.02
N ALA A 70 -7.35 13.95 -7.72
CA ALA A 70 -6.10 14.34 -7.09
C ALA A 70 -5.18 13.13 -6.83
N VAL A 71 -5.74 11.93 -6.66
CA VAL A 71 -4.97 10.68 -6.66
C VAL A 71 -4.51 10.34 -8.09
N CYS A 72 -5.37 10.50 -9.10
CA CYS A 72 -4.97 10.31 -10.50
C CYS A 72 -3.84 11.26 -10.92
N ALA A 73 -3.89 12.52 -10.51
CA ALA A 73 -2.83 13.50 -10.79
C ALA A 73 -1.46 13.07 -10.24
N VAL A 74 -1.41 12.35 -9.11
CA VAL A 74 -0.17 11.76 -8.60
C VAL A 74 0.37 10.68 -9.54
N ALA A 75 -0.50 9.79 -10.02
CA ALA A 75 -0.10 8.74 -10.95
C ALA A 75 0.40 9.32 -12.29
N GLU A 76 -0.27 10.34 -12.81
CA GLU A 76 0.14 11.07 -14.01
C GLU A 76 1.50 11.72 -13.80
N ARG A 77 1.67 12.47 -12.70
CA ARG A 77 2.94 13.15 -12.38
C ARG A 77 4.12 12.19 -12.31
N LEU A 78 3.96 11.04 -11.65
CA LEU A 78 5.03 10.03 -11.57
C LEU A 78 5.27 9.37 -12.93
N THR A 79 4.22 9.11 -13.70
CA THR A 79 4.35 8.56 -15.07
C THR A 79 5.10 9.51 -16.00
N ASP A 80 4.85 10.81 -15.88
CA ASP A 80 5.55 11.86 -16.60
C ASP A 80 7.02 11.96 -16.16
N ALA A 81 7.31 11.84 -14.86
CA ALA A 81 8.68 11.79 -14.35
C ALA A 81 9.44 10.56 -14.89
N PHE A 82 8.81 9.38 -14.91
CA PHE A 82 9.39 8.19 -15.55
C PHE A 82 9.60 8.39 -17.05
N ALA A 83 8.70 9.13 -17.72
CA ALA A 83 8.87 9.47 -19.13
C ALA A 83 10.04 10.43 -19.37
N ALA A 84 10.23 11.42 -18.49
CA ALA A 84 11.36 12.33 -18.52
C ALA A 84 12.69 11.58 -18.32
N PHE A 85 12.75 10.65 -17.35
CA PHE A 85 13.90 9.75 -17.21
C PHE A 85 14.18 8.96 -18.49
N ARG A 86 13.17 8.35 -19.10
CA ARG A 86 13.37 7.61 -20.36
C ARG A 86 13.88 8.50 -21.50
N GLN A 87 13.52 9.79 -21.50
CA GLN A 87 14.06 10.75 -22.46
C GLN A 87 15.53 11.05 -22.19
N SER A 88 15.95 11.08 -20.92
CA SER A 88 17.37 11.27 -20.54
C SER A 88 18.28 10.12 -21.01
N LEU A 89 17.71 8.95 -21.33
CA LEU A 89 18.45 7.82 -21.94
C LEU A 89 18.73 8.01 -23.44
N VAL A 90 18.15 9.02 -24.10
CA VAL A 90 18.26 9.24 -25.53
C VAL A 90 19.12 10.48 -25.79
N GLU A 91 20.16 10.31 -26.60
CA GLU A 91 21.01 11.43 -27.05
C GLU A 91 20.14 12.53 -27.70
N PRO A 92 20.21 13.79 -27.20
CA PRO A 92 19.47 14.90 -27.77
C PRO A 92 19.79 15.13 -29.24
N GLU A 93 18.79 15.58 -30.01
CA GLU A 93 18.97 15.85 -31.44
C GLU A 93 20.03 16.95 -31.63
N GLY A 94 21.08 16.64 -32.39
CA GLY A 94 22.15 17.59 -32.67
C GLY A 94 23.35 17.52 -31.72
N TYR A 95 23.26 16.82 -30.59
CA TYR A 95 24.34 16.75 -29.58
C TYR A 95 25.72 16.41 -30.19
N ARG A 96 25.80 15.31 -30.95
CA ARG A 96 27.05 14.92 -31.62
C ARG A 96 27.53 15.88 -32.69
N ARG A 97 26.63 16.66 -33.31
CA ARG A 97 27.00 17.66 -34.31
C ARG A 97 27.57 18.89 -33.61
N GLU A 98 26.90 19.38 -32.57
CA GLU A 98 27.32 20.52 -31.77
C GLU A 98 28.69 20.25 -31.11
N GLN A 99 28.86 19.08 -30.48
CA GLN A 99 30.16 18.65 -29.94
C GLN A 99 31.28 18.66 -30.97
N ARG A 100 31.01 18.28 -32.23
CA ARG A 100 32.02 18.30 -33.32
C ARG A 100 32.32 19.70 -33.83
N GLU A 101 31.34 20.58 -33.82
CA GLU A 101 31.51 21.98 -34.24
C GLU A 101 32.28 22.78 -33.18
N GLU A 102 32.17 22.39 -31.91
CA GLU A 102 32.86 23.02 -30.78
C GLU A 102 34.23 22.40 -30.46
N ALA A 103 34.43 21.11 -30.73
CA ALA A 103 35.68 20.42 -30.40
C ALA A 103 36.85 20.82 -31.32
N VAL A 104 38.02 21.07 -30.71
CA VAL A 104 39.26 21.39 -31.41
C VAL A 104 39.85 20.17 -32.12
N ASP A 105 39.55 18.96 -31.63
CA ASP A 105 39.86 17.68 -32.25
C ASP A 105 38.81 16.61 -31.87
N ASP A 106 38.77 15.50 -32.61
CA ASP A 106 37.82 14.38 -32.38
C ASP A 106 38.04 13.66 -31.03
N GLN A 107 39.14 13.92 -30.31
CA GLN A 107 39.44 13.28 -29.02
C GLN A 107 38.72 13.94 -27.84
N HIS A 108 38.13 15.12 -28.04
CA HIS A 108 37.37 15.84 -27.01
C HIS A 108 35.86 15.65 -27.11
N ILE A 109 35.38 14.81 -28.04
CA ILE A 109 33.95 14.50 -28.15
C ILE A 109 33.57 13.52 -27.03
N VAL A 110 32.77 13.99 -26.09
CA VAL A 110 32.25 13.17 -24.99
C VAL A 110 31.02 12.39 -25.49
N ALA A 111 30.93 11.11 -25.16
CA ALA A 111 29.72 10.35 -25.44
C ALA A 111 28.61 10.84 -24.51
N TYR A 112 27.38 10.99 -25.02
CA TYR A 112 26.26 11.42 -24.17
C TYR A 112 26.05 10.50 -22.96
N SER A 113 26.35 9.20 -23.08
CA SER A 113 26.31 8.27 -21.94
C SER A 113 27.22 8.62 -20.77
N ASP A 114 28.21 9.49 -21.00
CA ASP A 114 29.23 9.88 -20.03
C ASP A 114 28.95 11.29 -19.47
N THR A 115 27.86 11.95 -19.88
CA THR A 115 27.39 13.20 -19.31
C THR A 115 26.47 12.96 -18.11
N ASP A 116 26.38 13.94 -17.23
CA ASP A 116 25.43 13.99 -16.11
C ASP A 116 23.97 14.00 -16.58
N ASP A 117 23.69 14.49 -17.78
CA ASP A 117 22.35 14.46 -18.37
C ASP A 117 21.86 13.03 -18.75
N TYR A 118 22.75 12.04 -18.86
CA TYR A 118 22.36 10.67 -19.22
C TYR A 118 21.96 9.87 -18.00
N ALA A 119 20.79 9.22 -18.09
CA ALA A 119 20.20 8.49 -16.97
C ALA A 119 20.01 9.36 -15.71
N ASP A 120 19.76 10.66 -15.89
CA ASP A 120 19.40 11.56 -14.80
C ASP A 120 18.09 11.12 -14.13
N PHE A 121 18.21 10.61 -12.91
CA PHE A 121 17.10 10.10 -12.10
C PHE A 121 16.50 11.14 -11.16
N SER A 122 17.12 12.33 -11.03
CA SER A 122 16.71 13.35 -10.07
C SER A 122 15.30 13.88 -10.29
N VAL A 123 14.80 13.86 -11.52
CA VAL A 123 13.39 14.21 -11.82
C VAL A 123 12.40 13.23 -11.18
N VAL A 124 12.76 11.94 -11.13
CA VAL A 124 11.93 10.90 -10.50
C VAL A 124 12.00 11.03 -8.98
N GLU A 125 13.20 11.19 -8.43
CA GLU A 125 13.42 11.38 -6.98
C GLU A 125 12.62 12.58 -6.46
N ALA A 126 12.79 13.75 -7.10
CA ALA A 126 12.09 14.97 -6.71
C ALA A 126 10.57 14.79 -6.77
N ALA A 127 10.04 14.12 -7.79
CA ALA A 127 8.61 13.84 -7.89
C ALA A 127 8.13 12.91 -6.76
N VAL A 128 8.88 11.88 -6.41
CA VAL A 128 8.53 10.97 -5.31
C VAL A 128 8.59 11.67 -3.96
N GLU A 129 9.67 12.41 -3.69
CA GLU A 129 9.84 13.16 -2.43
C GLU A 129 8.73 14.19 -2.24
N GLU A 130 8.40 14.97 -3.27
CA GLU A 130 7.34 15.97 -3.19
C GLU A 130 5.99 15.34 -2.88
N VAL A 131 5.65 14.22 -3.53
CA VAL A 131 4.36 13.57 -3.29
C VAL A 131 4.33 12.90 -1.92
N LEU A 132 5.42 12.27 -1.47
CA LEU A 132 5.51 11.71 -0.12
C LEU A 132 5.37 12.80 0.96
N ALA A 133 6.03 13.94 0.77
CA ALA A 133 5.91 15.08 1.66
C ALA A 133 4.48 15.62 1.67
N ALA A 134 3.85 15.78 0.51
CA ALA A 134 2.47 16.26 0.40
C ALA A 134 1.47 15.31 1.07
N ALA A 135 1.60 13.99 0.86
CA ALA A 135 0.74 12.99 1.48
C ALA A 135 0.91 13.00 3.01
N LYS A 136 2.15 13.12 3.50
CA LYS A 136 2.46 13.24 4.92
C LYS A 136 1.85 14.49 5.53
N ASP A 137 2.06 15.66 4.91
CA ASP A 137 1.51 16.93 5.36
C ASP A 137 -0.02 16.90 5.40
N GLN A 138 -0.67 16.28 4.41
CA GLN A 138 -2.12 16.12 4.37
C GLN A 138 -2.62 15.20 5.50
N LEU A 139 -1.90 14.11 5.78
CA LEU A 139 -2.22 13.21 6.90
C LEU A 139 -2.08 13.91 8.26
N GLU A 140 -1.02 14.69 8.46
CA GLU A 140 -0.80 15.46 9.69
C GLU A 140 -1.85 16.57 9.87
N ALA A 141 -2.15 17.32 8.80
CA ALA A 141 -3.13 18.41 8.82
C ALA A 141 -4.56 17.92 9.16
N HIS A 142 -4.87 16.67 8.78
CA HIS A 142 -6.18 16.06 8.99
C HIS A 142 -6.17 14.94 10.04
N ALA A 143 -5.19 14.92 10.94
CA ALA A 143 -5.03 13.90 11.96
C ALA A 143 -6.30 13.68 12.80
N ALA A 144 -6.60 12.42 13.12
CA ALA A 144 -7.76 12.02 13.91
C ALA A 144 -7.74 12.59 15.34
N THR A 145 -6.54 12.71 15.92
CA THR A 145 -6.31 13.42 17.17
C THR A 145 -5.45 14.65 16.88
N PRO A 146 -5.82 15.85 17.38
CA PRO A 146 -4.99 17.04 17.21
C PRO A 146 -3.60 16.77 17.77
N LEU A 147 -2.59 16.75 16.90
CA LEU A 147 -1.21 16.63 17.35
C LEU A 147 -0.84 17.86 18.20
N PRO A 148 -0.05 17.69 19.27
CA PRO A 148 0.55 18.84 19.94
C PRO A 148 1.43 19.55 18.91
N SER A 149 0.98 20.73 18.44
CA SER A 149 1.67 21.55 17.44
C SER A 149 3.15 21.72 17.83
N SER A 150 4.03 21.01 17.13
CA SER A 150 5.46 21.25 17.20
C SER A 150 5.73 22.54 16.43
N ARG A 151 5.68 23.65 17.17
CA ARG A 151 5.98 24.99 16.66
C ARG A 151 7.45 25.05 16.22
N HIS A 152 7.68 24.98 14.92
CA HIS A 152 8.82 25.64 14.30
C HIS A 152 8.32 26.83 13.47
N SER A 153 8.42 28.05 14.02
CA SER A 153 9.25 29.12 13.44
C SER A 153 8.93 30.51 14.03
N ARG A 154 9.93 31.03 14.77
CA ARG A 154 10.51 32.38 14.72
C ARG A 154 9.60 33.62 14.81
N LEU A 155 9.67 34.24 15.99
CA LEU A 155 9.87 35.68 16.25
C LEU A 155 9.57 36.66 15.11
N ALA A 156 8.47 37.39 15.25
CA ALA A 156 8.45 38.83 15.04
C ALA A 156 7.56 39.49 16.11
N SER A 157 8.10 40.55 16.70
CA SER A 157 7.63 41.31 17.87
C SER A 157 6.37 42.17 17.60
N PRO A 158 5.78 42.78 18.64
CA PRO A 158 4.36 43.12 18.74
C PRO A 158 4.05 44.60 18.44
N CYS A 159 2.78 44.91 18.18
CA CYS A 159 2.05 45.97 18.90
C CYS A 159 0.56 46.09 18.50
N GLU A 160 -0.23 46.42 19.52
CA GLU A 160 -1.44 47.25 19.53
C GLU A 160 -2.86 46.66 19.28
N SER A 161 -3.56 46.53 20.42
CA SER A 161 -4.82 47.23 20.75
C SER A 161 -6.18 46.59 20.43
N VAL A 162 -6.72 45.99 21.50
CA VAL A 162 -8.14 45.82 21.92
C VAL A 162 -8.92 47.15 21.68
N VAL A 163 -10.20 47.24 21.27
CA VAL A 163 -11.45 46.68 21.82
C VAL A 163 -12.59 46.88 20.80
N LEU A 164 -13.52 45.91 20.64
CA LEU A 164 -14.98 46.04 20.88
C LEU A 164 -15.86 45.02 20.12
N SER A 165 -16.55 44.21 20.95
CA SER A 165 -18.02 44.04 20.97
C SER A 165 -18.75 43.41 19.76
N GLY A 166 -19.31 42.20 19.96
CA GLY A 166 -20.40 41.71 19.10
C GLY A 166 -20.80 40.23 19.23
N LYS A 167 -21.69 39.94 20.19
CA LYS A 167 -22.70 38.83 20.26
C LYS A 167 -22.26 37.34 20.14
N PRO A 168 -22.70 36.47 21.09
CA PRO A 168 -22.60 35.02 20.93
C PRO A 168 -23.74 34.51 20.05
N GLY A 169 -23.42 34.23 18.78
CA GLY A 169 -24.34 33.58 17.84
C GLY A 169 -24.19 32.06 17.88
N GLN A 170 -25.24 31.39 18.36
CA GLN A 170 -25.70 30.04 17.97
C GLN A 170 -24.64 29.06 17.42
N HIS A 171 -24.17 28.17 18.31
CA HIS A 171 -23.51 26.93 17.88
C HIS A 171 -24.53 26.01 17.18
N THR A 172 -24.43 25.92 15.85
CA THR A 172 -25.03 24.82 15.09
C THR A 172 -24.14 23.58 15.21
N PRO A 173 -24.64 22.44 15.69
CA PRO A 173 -23.87 21.20 15.79
C PRO A 173 -23.51 20.57 14.43
N SER A 174 -24.09 21.05 13.32
CA SER A 174 -23.81 20.56 11.96
C SER A 174 -22.38 20.82 11.49
N THR A 175 -21.77 21.95 11.88
CA THR A 175 -20.44 22.36 11.42
C THR A 175 -19.32 21.42 11.90
N SER A 176 -19.50 20.77 13.05
CA SER A 176 -18.48 19.87 13.61
C SER A 176 -18.43 18.52 12.89
N ALA A 177 -19.60 17.93 12.59
CA ALA A 177 -19.68 16.65 11.91
C ALA A 177 -19.18 16.73 10.46
N ASP A 178 -19.48 17.83 9.78
CA ASP A 178 -19.01 18.05 8.40
C ASP A 178 -17.49 18.25 8.34
N VAL A 179 -16.90 18.93 9.32
CA VAL A 179 -15.43 19.09 9.43
C VAL A 179 -14.75 17.74 9.68
N LEU A 180 -15.31 16.91 10.58
CA LEU A 180 -14.76 15.57 10.83
C LEU A 180 -14.87 14.66 9.60
N ARG A 181 -15.98 14.74 8.86
CA ARG A 181 -16.15 13.99 7.61
C ARG A 181 -15.16 14.46 6.54
N ALA A 182 -14.99 15.77 6.37
CA ALA A 182 -14.02 16.32 5.43
C ALA A 182 -12.59 15.88 5.77
N ALA A 183 -12.23 15.88 7.06
CA ALA A 183 -10.93 15.37 7.51
C ALA A 183 -10.75 13.86 7.21
N ALA A 184 -11.79 13.04 7.42
CA ALA A 184 -11.72 11.62 7.08
C ALA A 184 -11.56 11.37 5.58
N VAL A 185 -12.27 12.12 4.73
CA VAL A 185 -12.11 12.07 3.27
C VAL A 185 -10.69 12.46 2.88
N ALA A 186 -10.16 13.56 3.44
CA ALA A 186 -8.81 14.01 3.14
C ALA A 186 -7.73 13.01 3.60
N ARG A 187 -7.89 12.36 4.76
CA ARG A 187 -6.99 11.28 5.18
C ARG A 187 -7.07 10.08 4.23
N HIS A 188 -8.27 9.65 3.86
CA HIS A 188 -8.46 8.54 2.93
C HIS A 188 -7.78 8.82 1.57
N GLN A 189 -7.99 10.03 1.04
CA GLN A 189 -7.34 10.48 -0.19
C GLN A 189 -5.80 10.46 -0.08
N ALA A 190 -5.22 10.95 1.01
CA ALA A 190 -3.77 10.89 1.22
C ALA A 190 -3.24 9.45 1.32
N LEU A 191 -4.01 8.53 1.91
CA LEU A 191 -3.65 7.11 1.97
C LEU A 191 -3.72 6.44 0.58
N LEU A 192 -4.69 6.83 -0.26
CA LEU A 192 -4.75 6.41 -1.66
C LEU A 192 -3.54 6.94 -2.45
N GLN A 193 -3.14 8.20 -2.25
CA GLN A 193 -1.92 8.75 -2.87
C GLN A 193 -0.68 7.96 -2.45
N LEU A 194 -0.52 7.69 -1.14
CA LEU A 194 0.60 6.90 -0.63
C LEU A 194 0.59 5.47 -1.20
N LEU A 195 -0.57 4.83 -1.33
CA LEU A 195 -0.74 3.54 -1.99
C LEU A 195 -0.28 3.58 -3.45
N VAL A 196 -0.71 4.60 -4.22
CA VAL A 196 -0.33 4.76 -5.63
C VAL A 196 1.18 4.94 -5.79
N ILE A 197 1.80 5.82 -5.01
CA ILE A 197 3.26 6.00 -5.03
C ILE A 197 3.95 4.69 -4.71
N THR A 198 3.47 3.94 -3.70
CA THR A 198 4.08 2.66 -3.31
C THR A 198 4.08 1.65 -4.45
N VAL A 199 2.96 1.55 -5.18
CA VAL A 199 2.86 0.64 -6.32
C VAL A 199 3.75 1.07 -7.49
N LEU A 200 3.82 2.37 -7.77
CA LEU A 200 4.60 2.91 -8.89
C LEU A 200 6.10 2.86 -8.62
N VAL A 201 6.55 3.31 -7.44
CA VAL A 201 7.95 3.27 -7.01
C VAL A 201 8.43 1.82 -6.84
N GLY A 202 7.57 0.92 -6.38
CA GLY A 202 7.85 -0.51 -6.32
C GLY A 202 8.12 -1.17 -7.69
N LYS A 203 7.84 -0.46 -8.79
CA LYS A 203 8.13 -0.87 -10.17
C LYS A 203 8.91 0.18 -10.95
N ALA A 204 9.64 1.07 -10.24
CA ALA A 204 10.37 2.16 -10.86
C ALA A 204 11.33 1.67 -11.96
N GLU A 205 12.06 0.58 -11.73
CA GLU A 205 13.00 0.01 -12.72
C GLU A 205 12.29 -0.39 -14.02
N HIS A 206 11.08 -0.96 -13.88
CA HIS A 206 10.27 -1.36 -15.03
C HIS A 206 9.74 -0.13 -15.79
N HIS A 207 9.22 0.86 -15.07
CA HIS A 207 8.69 2.08 -15.68
C HIS A 207 9.78 2.93 -16.33
N CYS A 208 10.97 2.95 -15.75
CA CYS A 208 12.15 3.65 -16.23
C CYS A 208 12.98 2.85 -17.25
N GLN A 209 12.63 1.58 -17.50
CA GLN A 209 13.31 0.71 -18.46
C GLN A 209 14.80 0.54 -18.19
N PHE A 210 15.18 0.25 -16.94
CA PHE A 210 16.59 0.06 -16.57
C PHE A 210 17.29 -1.01 -17.43
N ASP A 211 16.55 -2.02 -17.89
CA ASP A 211 17.05 -3.05 -18.82
C ASP A 211 17.53 -2.50 -20.18
N SER A 212 17.14 -1.27 -20.55
CA SER A 212 17.55 -0.61 -21.79
C SER A 212 18.86 0.17 -21.66
N ILE A 213 19.38 0.33 -20.44
CA ILE A 213 20.64 1.01 -20.15
C ILE A 213 21.79 0.05 -20.47
N ARG A 214 22.66 0.44 -21.42
CA ARG A 214 23.70 -0.46 -21.95
C ARG A 214 24.77 -0.81 -20.92
N ASP A 215 25.10 0.15 -20.06
CA ASP A 215 26.01 -0.05 -18.95
C ASP A 215 25.22 -0.12 -17.65
N SER A 216 25.25 -1.29 -17.01
CA SER A 216 24.58 -1.49 -15.73
C SER A 216 25.10 -0.58 -14.62
N SER A 217 26.33 -0.05 -14.72
CA SER A 217 26.82 0.93 -13.73
C SER A 217 26.12 2.28 -13.80
N ASN A 218 25.48 2.59 -14.93
CA ASN A 218 24.73 3.83 -15.14
C ASN A 218 23.24 3.66 -14.80
N ALA A 219 22.80 2.46 -14.42
CA ALA A 219 21.45 2.24 -13.96
C ALA A 219 21.30 2.75 -12.51
N PRO A 220 20.36 3.65 -12.21
CA PRO A 220 20.20 4.25 -10.88
C PRO A 220 19.47 3.29 -9.92
N GLN A 221 20.08 2.11 -9.70
CA GLN A 221 19.52 1.05 -8.84
C GLN A 221 19.54 1.45 -7.36
N SER A 222 20.64 2.06 -6.91
CA SER A 222 20.78 2.55 -5.53
C SER A 222 19.72 3.61 -5.25
N ASP A 223 19.52 4.55 -6.17
CA ASP A 223 18.54 5.63 -6.04
C ASP A 223 17.11 5.07 -6.01
N ALA A 224 16.81 4.08 -6.87
CA ALA A 224 15.52 3.39 -6.84
C ALA A 224 15.27 2.62 -5.53
N GLU A 225 16.31 2.05 -4.93
CA GLU A 225 16.25 1.42 -3.61
C GLU A 225 16.01 2.46 -2.51
N GLU A 226 16.74 3.58 -2.51
CA GLU A 226 16.58 4.66 -1.54
C GLU A 226 15.16 5.25 -1.58
N MET A 227 14.59 5.47 -2.77
CA MET A 227 13.20 5.90 -2.90
C MET A 227 12.21 4.90 -2.29
N ARG A 228 12.42 3.59 -2.51
CA ARG A 228 11.57 2.55 -1.88
C ARG A 228 11.69 2.58 -0.36
N GLU A 229 12.90 2.74 0.17
CA GLU A 229 13.12 2.89 1.60
C GLU A 229 12.41 4.13 2.15
N GLY A 230 12.42 5.24 1.41
CA GLY A 230 11.64 6.45 1.74
C GLY A 230 10.14 6.18 1.84
N VAL A 231 9.57 5.44 0.88
CA VAL A 231 8.15 5.03 0.92
C VAL A 231 7.87 4.14 2.13
N VAL A 232 8.73 3.15 2.40
CA VAL A 232 8.62 2.27 3.58
C VAL A 232 8.64 3.09 4.86
N ALA A 233 9.55 4.05 4.98
CA ALA A 233 9.69 4.91 6.15
C ALA A 233 8.41 5.72 6.43
N VAL A 234 7.72 6.21 5.39
CA VAL A 234 6.44 6.92 5.58
C VAL A 234 5.34 5.99 6.10
N TRP A 235 5.24 4.76 5.59
CA TRP A 235 4.30 3.78 6.13
C TRP A 235 4.60 3.39 7.58
N GLN A 236 5.87 3.18 7.90
CA GLN A 236 6.30 2.85 9.27
C GLN A 236 6.04 4.02 10.24
N TRP A 237 6.35 5.25 9.81
CA TRP A 237 6.02 6.46 10.55
C TRP A 237 4.52 6.56 10.86
N LEU A 238 3.67 6.30 9.85
CA LEU A 238 2.22 6.36 10.00
C LEU A 238 1.70 5.31 11.01
N PHE A 239 2.23 4.09 10.98
CA PHE A 239 1.72 2.99 11.80
C PHE A 239 2.31 2.90 13.20
N HIS A 240 3.53 3.40 13.40
CA HIS A 240 4.28 3.22 14.65
C HIS A 240 4.61 4.53 15.35
N ASP A 241 4.99 5.58 14.60
CA ASP A 241 5.46 6.82 15.20
C ASP A 241 4.34 7.83 15.46
N GLN A 242 3.24 7.77 14.72
CA GLN A 242 2.12 8.71 14.81
C GLN A 242 0.74 8.05 14.94
N PRO A 243 0.46 7.36 16.07
CA PRO A 243 -0.83 6.68 16.27
C PRO A 243 -2.05 7.63 16.32
N GLY A 244 -1.84 8.95 16.38
CA GLY A 244 -2.90 9.96 16.38
C GLY A 244 -3.34 10.45 15.00
N VAL A 245 -2.61 10.10 13.93
CA VAL A 245 -2.92 10.53 12.56
C VAL A 245 -4.17 9.83 12.04
N LEU A 246 -4.26 8.52 12.23
CA LEU A 246 -5.43 7.72 11.87
C LEU A 246 -6.31 7.42 13.09
N THR A 247 -7.60 7.20 12.86
CA THR A 247 -8.44 6.54 13.86
C THR A 247 -8.00 5.08 14.04
N ALA A 248 -8.37 4.44 15.15
CA ALA A 248 -8.05 3.03 15.38
C ALA A 248 -8.64 2.11 14.29
N GLU A 249 -9.82 2.45 13.77
CA GLU A 249 -10.49 1.71 12.69
C GLU A 249 -9.75 1.88 11.36
N GLU A 250 -9.45 3.12 10.96
CA GLU A 250 -8.66 3.42 9.76
C GLU A 250 -7.27 2.77 9.84
N GLY A 251 -6.59 2.87 10.99
CA GLY A 251 -5.27 2.29 11.17
C GLY A 251 -5.26 0.77 11.07
N ALA A 252 -6.30 0.09 11.57
CA ALA A 252 -6.44 -1.36 11.44
C ALA A 252 -6.77 -1.78 9.99
N GLU A 253 -7.67 -1.05 9.34
CA GLU A 253 -8.04 -1.27 7.93
C GLU A 253 -6.83 -1.11 7.01
N TRP A 254 -6.14 0.04 7.10
CA TRP A 254 -5.01 0.34 6.22
C TRP A 254 -3.80 -0.55 6.50
N ARG A 255 -3.54 -0.92 7.76
CA ARG A 255 -2.51 -1.93 8.06
C ARG A 255 -2.84 -3.27 7.40
N HIS A 256 -4.11 -3.70 7.45
CA HIS A 256 -4.53 -4.94 6.79
C HIS A 256 -4.39 -4.86 5.26
N ILE A 257 -4.79 -3.73 4.65
CA ILE A 257 -4.65 -3.49 3.21
C ILE A 257 -3.17 -3.56 2.82
N VAL A 258 -2.31 -2.78 3.48
CA VAL A 258 -0.87 -2.73 3.18
C VAL A 258 -0.22 -4.10 3.34
N GLU A 259 -0.49 -4.81 4.44
CA GLU A 259 0.08 -6.15 4.66
C GLU A 259 -0.41 -7.17 3.61
N THR A 260 -1.67 -7.09 3.20
CA THR A 260 -2.29 -8.03 2.24
C THR A 260 -1.81 -7.80 0.81
N TYR A 261 -1.69 -6.54 0.37
CA TYR A 261 -1.42 -6.22 -1.04
C TYR A 261 0.02 -5.77 -1.32
N LEU A 262 0.68 -5.12 -0.36
CA LEU A 262 2.04 -4.58 -0.51
C LEU A 262 3.08 -5.44 0.21
N GLY A 263 2.67 -6.13 1.28
CA GLY A 263 3.50 -7.05 2.05
C GLY A 263 3.93 -6.50 3.41
N ALA A 264 4.45 -7.40 4.25
CA ALA A 264 4.72 -7.11 5.67
C ALA A 264 5.85 -6.09 5.91
N SER A 265 6.72 -5.82 4.93
CA SER A 265 7.83 -4.86 5.07
C SER A 265 7.36 -3.44 5.38
N TYR A 266 6.22 -3.05 4.83
CA TYR A 266 5.63 -1.71 5.01
C TYR A 266 4.94 -1.53 6.37
N THR A 267 4.59 -2.63 7.05
CA THR A 267 3.91 -2.63 8.35
C THR A 267 4.81 -3.10 9.50
N ALA A 268 5.98 -3.65 9.20
CA ALA A 268 6.97 -4.05 10.19
C ALA A 268 7.40 -2.86 11.06
N ALA A 269 7.73 -3.14 12.32
CA ALA A 269 8.36 -2.12 13.16
C ALA A 269 9.74 -1.78 12.59
N PRO A 270 10.14 -0.49 12.60
CA PRO A 270 11.46 -0.05 12.13
C PRO A 270 12.61 -0.62 12.97
#